data_AF-A0A7S2J8I2-F1
#
_entry.id   AF-A0A7S2J8I2-F1
#
_cell.length_a   1.000
_cell.length_b   1.000
_cell.length_c   1.000
_cell.angle_alpha   90.00
_cell.angle_beta   90.00
_cell.angle_gamma   90.00
#
_symmetry.space_group_name_H-M   'P 1'
#
loop_
_entity.id
_entity.type
_entity.pdbx_description
1 polymer ?
#
loop_
_entity_poly.entity_id
_entity_poly.type
_entity_poly.pdbx_seq_one_letter_code
_entity_poly.pdbx_strand_id
1 'polypeptide(L)'
;AALGGALGGALPLLLGQGPAAAIPRVTDMQNYINRRKLDLVPIFKQGIDYLEKNGVDERMVLFAPKMVRKMKLYASCFSMTEQPDATMRQLERDADAFEAAVEKKKDKQEAMLAFAKYVNDIPNGLGKFDLANPATYTAPDV
;
A
#
# COMPACT_ATOMS: atom_id res chain seq x y z
N ALA A 1 45.57 -55.47 -29.68
CA ALA A 1 45.89 -54.90 -28.36
C ALA A 1 45.25 -53.52 -28.28
N ALA A 2 44.47 -53.29 -27.23
CA ALA A 2 43.59 -52.12 -27.08
C ALA A 2 44.33 -50.91 -26.50
N LEU A 3 44.06 -49.74 -27.07
CA LEU A 3 44.23 -48.40 -26.48
C LEU A 3 42.80 -47.83 -26.49
N GLY A 4 42.13 -47.44 -25.41
CA GLY A 4 42.61 -46.89 -24.14
C GLY A 4 42.40 -45.37 -24.16
N GLY A 5 41.33 -44.87 -23.52
CA GLY A 5 41.26 -43.46 -23.06
C GLY A 5 39.98 -42.68 -23.39
N ALA A 6 39.06 -42.67 -22.41
CA ALA A 6 38.04 -41.66 -22.07
C ALA A 6 37.90 -40.39 -22.93
N LEU A 7 36.77 -40.26 -23.65
CA LEU A 7 36.20 -38.97 -24.08
C LEU A 7 35.24 -38.47 -22.99
N GLY A 8 35.81 -37.89 -21.94
CA GLY A 8 35.08 -37.18 -20.91
C GLY A 8 35.36 -35.68 -21.02
N GLY A 9 34.29 -34.91 -21.30
CA GLY A 9 34.09 -33.56 -20.80
C GLY A 9 35.00 -32.44 -21.30
N ALA A 10 34.44 -31.55 -22.13
CA ALA A 10 34.56 -30.10 -21.95
C ALA A 10 33.72 -29.39 -23.03
N LEU A 11 32.44 -29.14 -22.71
CA LEU A 11 31.73 -28.05 -23.38
C LEU A 11 32.30 -26.74 -22.84
N PRO A 12 32.80 -25.81 -23.67
CA PRO A 12 33.12 -24.48 -23.20
C PRO A 12 31.80 -23.78 -22.91
N LEU A 13 31.42 -23.78 -21.63
CA LEU A 13 30.48 -22.81 -21.06
C LEU A 13 31.07 -21.43 -21.33
N LEU A 14 30.66 -20.83 -22.45
CA LEU A 14 30.86 -19.44 -22.77
C LEU A 14 30.15 -18.62 -21.69
N LEU A 15 30.91 -18.33 -20.63
CA LEU A 15 30.63 -17.35 -19.58
C LEU A 15 30.42 -15.98 -20.23
N GLY A 16 29.25 -15.77 -20.80
CA GLY A 16 28.65 -14.45 -20.94
C GLY A 16 28.19 -13.99 -19.57
N GLN A 17 29.13 -13.61 -18.71
CA GLN A 17 28.89 -12.75 -17.57
C GLN A 17 28.47 -11.37 -18.11
N GLY A 18 27.22 -11.26 -18.57
CA GLY A 18 26.53 -9.99 -18.41
C GLY A 18 26.43 -9.75 -16.91
N PRO A 19 26.67 -8.52 -16.39
CA PRO A 19 26.31 -8.25 -15.01
C PRO A 19 24.85 -8.64 -14.90
N ALA A 20 24.55 -9.62 -14.03
CA ALA A 20 23.21 -9.75 -13.50
C ALA A 20 22.94 -8.39 -12.86
N ALA A 21 22.35 -7.49 -13.64
CA ALA A 21 21.82 -6.24 -13.16
C ALA A 21 20.83 -6.69 -12.11
N ALA A 22 21.25 -6.65 -10.84
CA ALA A 22 20.37 -6.81 -9.73
C ALA A 22 19.29 -5.77 -9.97
N ILE A 23 18.14 -6.23 -10.47
CA ILE A 23 16.99 -5.36 -10.70
C ILE A 23 16.78 -4.68 -9.36
N PRO A 24 16.86 -3.33 -9.30
CA PRO A 24 16.75 -2.65 -8.03
C PRO A 24 15.37 -2.98 -7.49
N ARG A 25 15.29 -3.76 -6.39
CA ARG A 25 14.04 -4.03 -5.66
C ARG A 25 13.27 -2.73 -5.34
N VAL A 26 13.99 -1.60 -5.31
CA VAL A 26 13.47 -0.25 -5.13
C VAL A 26 12.48 0.16 -6.23
N THR A 27 12.74 -0.18 -7.50
CA THR A 27 11.83 0.14 -8.62
C THR A 27 10.51 -0.62 -8.50
N ASP A 28 10.57 -1.89 -8.09
CA ASP A 28 9.38 -2.71 -7.84
C ASP A 28 8.58 -2.21 -6.64
N MET A 29 9.25 -1.78 -5.56
CA MET A 29 8.59 -1.26 -4.36
C MET A 29 7.88 0.08 -4.63
N GLN A 30 8.53 0.98 -5.36
CA GLN A 30 7.94 2.26 -5.74
C GLN A 30 6.72 2.06 -6.64
N ASN A 31 6.81 1.17 -7.64
CA ASN A 31 5.68 0.81 -8.50
C ASN A 31 4.55 0.15 -7.70
N TYR A 32 4.89 -0.70 -6.74
CA TYR A 32 3.92 -1.36 -5.86
C TYR A 32 3.14 -0.35 -5.01
N ILE A 33 3.82 0.58 -4.34
CA ILE A 33 3.17 1.62 -3.52
C ILE A 33 2.31 2.55 -4.39
N ASN A 34 2.81 2.96 -5.56
CA ASN A 34 2.06 3.79 -6.50
C ASN A 34 0.79 3.09 -6.99
N ARG A 35 0.88 1.82 -7.39
CA ARG A 35 -0.30 1.03 -7.79
C ARG A 35 -1.30 0.91 -6.65
N ARG A 36 -0.84 0.67 -5.43
CA ARG A 36 -1.69 0.60 -4.24
C ARG A 36 -2.39 1.93 -3.95
N LYS A 37 -1.73 3.06 -4.19
CA LYS A 37 -2.37 4.38 -4.11
C LYS A 37 -3.51 4.51 -5.10
N LEU A 38 -3.26 4.20 -6.38
CA LEU A 38 -4.26 4.26 -7.44
C LEU A 38 -5.46 3.34 -7.16
N ASP A 39 -5.22 2.16 -6.59
CA ASP A 39 -6.28 1.16 -6.35
C ASP A 39 -7.09 1.41 -5.07
N LEU A 40 -6.47 1.97 -4.02
CA LEU A 40 -7.04 2.01 -2.67
C LEU A 40 -7.49 3.40 -2.23
N VAL A 41 -6.73 4.46 -2.56
CA VAL A 41 -7.03 5.82 -2.10
C VAL A 41 -8.34 6.38 -2.67
N PRO A 42 -8.76 6.06 -3.91
CA PRO A 42 -10.10 6.44 -4.38
C PRO A 42 -11.24 5.89 -3.51
N ILE A 43 -11.07 4.72 -2.91
CA ILE A 43 -12.07 4.14 -1.99
C ILE A 43 -12.12 4.94 -0.69
N PHE A 44 -10.96 5.42 -0.20
CA PHE A 44 -10.91 6.33 0.94
C PHE A 44 -11.63 7.64 0.64
N LYS A 45 -11.38 8.23 -0.54
CA LYS A 45 -12.06 9.45 -0.99
C LYS A 45 -13.58 9.27 -1.02
N GLN A 46 -14.07 8.16 -1.58
CA GLN A 46 -15.50 7.86 -1.61
C GLN A 46 -16.11 7.77 -0.20
N GLY A 47 -15.42 7.12 0.74
CA GLY A 47 -15.88 7.01 2.12
C GLY A 47 -15.90 8.36 2.85
N ILE A 48 -14.84 9.15 2.70
CA ILE A 48 -14.74 10.47 3.33
C ILE A 48 -15.73 11.46 2.71
N ASP A 49 -15.89 11.50 1.40
CA ASP A 49 -16.89 12.34 0.73
C ASP A 49 -18.31 11.99 1.17
N TYR A 50 -18.57 10.70 1.36
CA TYR A 50 -19.84 10.24 1.88
C TYR A 50 -20.05 10.70 3.32
N LEU A 51 -19.06 10.48 4.18
CA LEU A 51 -19.08 10.86 5.59
C LEU A 51 -19.21 12.39 5.77
N GLU A 52 -18.58 13.18 4.91
CA GLU A 52 -18.69 14.64 4.89
C GLU A 52 -20.11 15.11 4.53
N LYS A 53 -20.75 14.49 3.54
CA LYS A 53 -22.07 14.89 3.04
C LYS A 53 -23.22 14.37 3.90
N ASN A 54 -23.18 13.10 4.29
CA ASN A 54 -24.30 12.40 4.89
C ASN A 54 -24.09 12.10 6.39
N GLY A 55 -22.86 12.22 6.90
CA GLY A 55 -22.53 11.84 8.27
C GLY A 55 -22.49 10.31 8.46
N VAL A 56 -22.66 9.87 9.71
CA VAL A 56 -22.65 8.44 10.05
C VAL A 56 -24.08 7.91 10.02
N ASP A 57 -24.49 7.42 8.85
CA ASP A 57 -25.75 6.72 8.65
C ASP A 57 -25.53 5.20 8.49
N GLU A 58 -26.62 4.45 8.29
CA GLU A 58 -26.55 2.98 8.13
C GLU A 58 -25.67 2.56 6.94
N ARG A 59 -25.68 3.33 5.84
CA ARG A 59 -24.84 3.05 4.67
C ARG A 59 -23.37 3.24 4.98
N MET A 60 -23.01 4.28 5.72
CA MET A 60 -21.65 4.52 6.17
C MET A 60 -21.18 3.40 7.11
N VAL A 61 -22.02 2.96 8.04
CA VAL A 61 -21.72 1.82 8.93
C VAL A 61 -21.49 0.54 8.11
N LEU A 62 -22.32 0.25 7.10
CA LEU A 62 -22.12 -0.91 6.22
C LEU A 62 -20.86 -0.79 5.34
N PHE A 63 -20.46 0.43 4.99
CA PHE A 63 -19.26 0.69 4.19
C PHE A 63 -17.97 0.69 5.01
N ALA A 64 -18.03 1.04 6.30
CA ALA A 64 -16.87 1.22 7.16
C ALA A 64 -15.93 0.00 7.20
N PRO A 65 -16.41 -1.25 7.36
CA PRO A 65 -15.54 -2.43 7.36
C PRO A 65 -14.76 -2.60 6.07
N LYS A 66 -15.40 -2.29 4.92
CA LYS A 66 -14.74 -2.33 3.60
C LYS A 66 -13.65 -1.28 3.53
N MET A 67 -13.92 -0.06 3.99
CA MET A 67 -12.94 1.03 4.01
C MET A 67 -11.75 0.70 4.92
N VAL A 68 -12.01 0.24 6.14
CA VAL A 68 -10.99 -0.15 7.14
C VAL A 68 -10.11 -1.27 6.61
N ARG A 69 -10.68 -2.30 5.98
CA ARG A 69 -9.90 -3.37 5.33
C ARG A 69 -8.95 -2.83 4.25
N LYS A 70 -9.37 -1.81 3.50
CA LYS A 70 -8.53 -1.17 2.48
C LYS A 70 -7.44 -0.29 3.12
N MET A 71 -7.73 0.38 4.24
CA MET A 71 -6.73 1.14 5.03
C MET A 71 -5.66 0.22 5.61
N LYS A 72 -6.04 -0.94 6.16
CA LYS A 72 -5.08 -1.95 6.65
C LYS A 72 -4.24 -2.54 5.52
N LEU A 73 -4.84 -2.80 4.36
CA LEU A 73 -4.11 -3.23 3.16
C LEU A 73 -3.13 -2.17 2.65
N TYR A 74 -3.47 -0.89 2.82
CA TYR A 74 -2.55 0.20 2.50
C TYR A 74 -1.42 0.29 3.52
N ALA A 75 -1.72 0.12 4.82
CA ALA A 75 -0.74 0.08 5.90
C ALA A 75 0.32 -1.02 5.70
N SER A 76 -0.07 -2.19 5.17
CA SER A 76 0.86 -3.27 4.88
C SER A 76 1.87 -2.96 3.78
N CYS A 77 1.69 -1.88 3.01
CA CYS A 77 2.71 -1.43 2.06
C CYS A 77 3.95 -0.87 2.76
N PHE A 78 3.80 -0.42 4.01
CA PHE A 78 4.90 0.15 4.80
C PHE A 78 5.66 -0.90 5.61
N SER A 79 5.16 -2.14 5.72
CA SER A 79 5.83 -3.24 6.42
C SER A 79 7.04 -3.83 5.68
N MET A 80 7.33 -3.33 4.48
CA MET A 80 8.50 -3.73 3.69
C MET A 80 9.60 -2.64 3.67
N THR A 81 9.43 -1.57 4.43
CA THR A 81 10.39 -0.44 4.54
C THR A 81 11.32 -0.60 5.76
N GLU A 82 12.36 0.23 5.89
CA GLU A 82 13.40 0.11 6.94
C GLU A 82 12.87 0.25 8.39
N GLN A 83 11.65 0.79 8.59
CA GLN A 83 10.95 0.82 9.88
C GLN A 83 9.56 0.16 9.80
N PRO A 84 9.50 -1.16 9.55
CA PRO A 84 8.32 -1.80 8.98
C PRO A 84 7.19 -2.04 10.00
N ASP A 85 7.53 -2.37 11.23
CA ASP A 85 6.53 -2.85 12.21
C ASP A 85 5.80 -1.71 12.96
N ALA A 86 6.51 -0.65 13.33
CA ALA A 86 5.93 0.43 14.13
C ALA A 86 4.91 1.24 13.33
N THR A 87 5.27 1.61 12.10
CA THR A 87 4.40 2.37 11.18
C THR A 87 3.17 1.56 10.79
N MET A 88 3.34 0.30 10.39
CA MET A 88 2.21 -0.57 10.05
C MET A 88 1.24 -0.69 11.23
N ARG A 89 1.75 -1.03 12.42
CA ARG A 89 0.89 -1.18 13.62
C ARG A 89 0.20 0.12 14.01
N GLN A 90 0.87 1.26 13.85
CA GLN A 90 0.26 2.56 14.11
C GLN A 90 -0.89 2.82 13.14
N LEU A 91 -0.68 2.64 11.84
CA LEU A 91 -1.72 2.80 10.81
C LEU A 91 -2.88 1.82 10.97
N GLU A 92 -2.62 0.58 11.38
CA GLU A 92 -3.68 -0.39 11.71
C GLU A 92 -4.53 0.09 12.90
N ARG A 93 -3.89 0.61 13.96
CA ARG A 93 -4.61 1.18 15.12
C ARG A 93 -5.44 2.40 14.74
N ASP A 94 -4.94 3.25 13.85
CA ASP A 94 -5.69 4.42 13.39
C ASP A 94 -6.88 4.00 12.49
N ALA A 95 -6.73 2.94 11.69
CA ALA A 95 -7.84 2.35 10.94
C ALA A 95 -8.91 1.75 11.88
N ASP A 96 -8.50 1.08 12.97
CA ASP A 96 -9.42 0.58 13.99
C ASP A 96 -10.11 1.72 14.77
N ALA A 97 -9.40 2.83 15.00
CA ALA A 97 -9.98 4.02 15.62
C ALA A 97 -11.05 4.65 14.72
N PHE A 98 -10.83 4.69 13.41
CA PHE A 98 -11.84 5.10 12.43
C PHE A 98 -13.06 4.18 12.46
N GLU A 99 -12.87 2.86 12.44
CA GLU A 99 -13.96 1.88 12.54
C GLU A 99 -14.79 2.10 13.82
N ALA A 100 -14.12 2.27 14.97
CA ALA A 100 -14.78 2.51 16.25
C ALA A 100 -15.56 3.83 16.26
N ALA A 101 -15.03 4.90 15.65
CA ALA A 101 -15.70 6.18 15.56
C ALA A 101 -16.98 6.10 14.71
N VAL A 102 -16.96 5.32 13.61
CA VAL A 102 -18.12 5.12 12.75
C VAL A 102 -19.13 4.15 13.35
N GLU A 103 -18.73 2.96 13.77
CA GLU A 103 -19.67 1.90 14.18
C GLU A 103 -20.19 2.06 15.61
N LYS A 104 -19.30 2.38 16.55
CA LYS A 104 -19.62 2.37 17.98
C LYS A 104 -20.09 3.72 18.46
N LYS A 105 -19.37 4.77 18.07
CA LYS A 105 -19.64 6.14 18.53
C LYS A 105 -20.62 6.87 17.62
N LYS A 106 -20.69 6.47 16.34
CA LYS A 106 -21.49 7.13 15.30
C LYS A 106 -21.21 8.62 15.20
N ASP A 107 -19.95 8.99 15.45
CA ASP A 107 -19.51 10.38 15.52
C ASP A 107 -18.74 10.74 14.25
N LYS A 108 -19.34 11.62 13.44
CA LYS A 108 -18.73 12.12 12.22
C LYS A 108 -17.42 12.86 12.49
N GLN A 109 -17.38 13.74 13.49
CA GLN A 109 -16.20 14.55 13.77
C GLN A 109 -15.05 13.66 14.23
N GLU A 110 -15.34 12.70 15.10
CA GLU A 110 -14.32 11.75 15.55
C GLU A 110 -13.81 10.85 14.43
N ALA A 111 -14.69 10.39 13.54
CA ALA A 111 -14.30 9.59 12.38
C ALA A 111 -13.41 10.40 11.41
N MET A 112 -13.75 11.68 11.16
CA MET A 112 -12.93 12.56 10.33
C MET A 112 -11.56 12.84 10.96
N LEU A 113 -11.51 13.05 12.28
CA LEU A 113 -10.25 13.25 13.01
C LEU A 113 -9.38 11.98 13.00
N ALA A 114 -9.99 10.80 13.18
CA ALA A 114 -9.29 9.51 13.11
C ALA A 114 -8.70 9.29 11.72
N PHE A 115 -9.45 9.61 10.66
CA PHE A 115 -8.93 9.52 9.29
C PHE A 115 -7.82 10.54 9.01
N ALA A 116 -7.98 11.79 9.45
CA ALA A 116 -6.94 12.80 9.32
C ALA A 116 -5.65 12.37 10.04
N LYS A 117 -5.77 11.76 11.22
CA LYS A 117 -4.65 11.18 11.95
C LYS A 117 -3.99 10.05 11.15
N TYR A 118 -4.77 9.12 10.59
CA TYR A 118 -4.25 8.06 9.74
C TYR A 118 -3.41 8.63 8.57
N VAL A 119 -3.89 9.67 7.88
CA VAL A 119 -3.15 10.31 6.78
C VAL A 119 -1.88 11.03 7.27
N ASN A 120 -1.91 11.61 8.47
CA ASN A 120 -0.75 12.26 9.07
C ASN A 120 0.33 11.27 9.49
N ASP A 121 -0.06 10.11 10.00
CA ASP A 121 0.84 9.03 10.44
C ASP A 121 1.47 8.26 9.26
N ILE A 122 0.98 8.47 8.03
CA ILE A 122 1.65 7.97 6.82
C ILE A 122 3.02 8.68 6.65
N PRO A 123 4.12 7.91 6.53
CA PRO A 123 5.45 8.46 6.31
C PRO A 123 5.53 9.37 5.08
N ASN A 124 6.32 10.43 5.20
CA ASN A 124 6.63 11.30 4.07
C ASN A 124 7.37 10.51 2.98
N GLY A 125 6.96 10.67 1.72
CA GLY A 125 7.55 9.97 0.58
C GLY A 125 6.51 9.41 -0.37
N LEU A 126 6.86 8.31 -1.04
CA LEU A 126 6.06 7.71 -2.13
C LEU A 126 4.64 7.30 -1.72
N GLY A 127 4.46 6.92 -0.44
CA GLY A 127 3.17 6.56 0.13
C GLY A 127 2.30 7.74 0.56
N LYS A 128 2.80 8.97 0.59
CA LYS A 128 1.97 10.13 0.94
C LYS A 128 0.95 10.38 -0.17
N PHE A 129 -0.28 10.67 0.20
CA PHE A 129 -1.33 11.12 -0.72
C PHE A 129 -2.10 12.28 -0.08
N ASP A 130 -2.77 13.05 -0.92
CA ASP A 130 -3.63 14.15 -0.51
C ASP A 130 -4.98 13.98 -1.21
N LEU A 131 -6.05 13.78 -0.43
CA LEU A 131 -7.41 13.61 -0.95
C LEU A 131 -7.95 14.87 -1.67
N ALA A 132 -7.38 16.05 -1.41
CA ALA A 132 -7.73 17.28 -2.12
C ALA A 132 -7.04 17.39 -3.47
N ASN A 133 -5.98 16.61 -3.71
CA ASN A 133 -5.21 16.62 -4.93
C ASN A 133 -5.28 15.25 -5.65
N PRO A 134 -6.24 15.06 -6.57
CA PRO A 134 -6.42 13.82 -7.32
C PRO A 134 -5.14 13.32 -8.01
N ALA A 135 -4.27 14.22 -8.47
CA ALA A 135 -3.02 13.83 -9.13
C ALA A 135 -2.09 12.98 -8.23
N THR A 136 -2.30 13.00 -6.90
CA THR A 136 -1.53 12.17 -5.97
C THR A 136 -2.04 10.73 -5.87
N TYR A 137 -3.24 10.43 -6.40
CA TYR A 137 -3.90 9.12 -6.26
C TYR A 137 -4.79 8.68 -7.44
N THR A 138 -4.84 9.43 -8.53
CA THR A 138 -5.45 9.04 -9.82
C THR A 138 -4.39 8.98 -10.90
N ALA A 139 -4.58 8.13 -11.91
CA ALA A 139 -3.71 8.14 -13.08
C ALA A 139 -3.88 9.48 -13.84
N PRO A 140 -2.83 10.02 -14.48
CA PRO A 140 -3.00 11.15 -15.37
C PRO A 140 -3.97 10.78 -16.49
N ASP A 141 -4.93 11.67 -16.78
CA ASP A 141 -5.82 11.52 -17.93
C ASP A 141 -4.96 11.52 -19.20
N VAL A 142 -5.09 10.45 -19.99
CA VAL A 142 -4.40 10.26 -21.28
C VAL A 142 -5.19 10.93 -22.39
#